data_AF-A0A2E2TDQ9-F1
#
_entry.id   AF-A0A2E2TDQ9-F1
#
_cell.length_a   1.000
_cell.length_b   1.000
_cell.length_c   1.000
_cell.angle_alpha   90.00
_cell.angle_beta   90.00
_cell.angle_gamma   90.00
#
_symmetry.space_group_name_H-M   'P 1'
#
loop_
_entity.id
_entity.type
_entity.pdbx_description
1 polymer ?
#
loop_
_entity_poly.entity_id
_entity_poly.type
_entity_poly.pdbx_seq_one_letter_code
_entity_poly.pdbx_strand_id
1 'polypeptide(L)'
;MKPSVTLSLRSHRNQNQIFIVFSYDLQLIRACKSIGAQWSQSHCGWYLPLNRVAYKKIKNAFAPFGGIETEKFMQDARKLPYAQHTKATAYKKLTAVENPKVKDVLHFFVNKMRAARYAQSTIDTYLNMIKGFFYYINKLPEDITVALVEDYTVNYIVKHHYSRSYQRQFISALKILQQLLPQQFLPQEKLDAPKRLLALPTVLSASEILDIL
;
A
#
# COMPACT_ATOMS: atom_id res chain seq x y z
N MET A 1 28.60 16.19 28.55
CA MET A 1 27.36 15.41 28.77
C MET A 1 26.74 15.14 27.41
N LYS A 2 26.35 13.91 27.09
CA LYS A 2 25.68 13.62 25.80
C LYS A 2 24.27 14.19 25.84
N PRO A 3 23.81 14.94 24.83
CA PRO A 3 22.46 15.47 24.83
C PRO A 3 21.44 14.32 24.67
N SER A 4 20.50 14.21 25.61
CA SER A 4 19.41 13.23 25.52
C SER A 4 18.33 13.78 24.59
N VAL A 5 18.19 13.15 23.42
CA VAL A 5 17.14 13.45 22.45
C VAL A 5 16.08 12.36 22.52
N THR A 6 14.86 12.75 22.89
CA THR A 6 13.72 11.84 23.00
C THR A 6 12.73 12.08 21.88
N LEU A 7 12.25 11.01 21.26
CA LEU A 7 11.13 11.09 20.32
C LEU A 7 9.84 10.71 21.02
N SER A 8 8.79 11.50 20.79
CA SER A 8 7.45 11.20 21.25
C SER A 8 6.46 11.30 20.09
N LEU A 9 5.34 10.60 20.22
CA LEU A 9 4.23 10.66 19.26
C LEU A 9 3.14 11.49 19.87
N ARG A 10 2.71 12.54 19.16
CA ARG A 10 1.57 13.35 19.56
C ARG A 10 0.70 13.67 18.36
N SER A 11 -0.60 13.79 18.60
CA SER A 11 -1.52 14.35 17.61
C SER A 11 -1.39 15.86 17.63
N HIS A 12 -1.10 16.46 16.48
CA HIS A 12 -1.02 17.90 16.33
C HIS A 12 -1.47 18.27 14.90
N ARG A 13 -2.34 19.29 14.79
CA ARG A 13 -3.02 19.66 13.52
C ARG A 13 -3.79 18.50 12.87
N ASN A 14 -4.57 17.76 13.68
CA ASN A 14 -5.35 16.58 13.24
C ASN A 14 -4.53 15.48 12.55
N GLN A 15 -3.23 15.41 12.82
CA GLN A 15 -2.33 14.40 12.26
C GLN A 15 -1.36 13.89 13.32
N ASN A 16 -0.96 12.62 13.22
CA ASN A 16 0.11 12.08 14.06
C ASN A 16 1.46 12.67 13.62
N GLN A 17 2.17 13.29 14.56
CA GLN A 17 3.48 13.89 14.33
C GLN A 17 4.53 13.22 15.21
N ILE A 18 5.77 13.21 14.72
CA ILE A 18 6.98 12.85 15.46
C ILE A 18 7.48 14.11 16.14
N PHE A 19 7.46 14.13 17.47
CA PHE A 19 8.02 15.21 18.27
C PHE A 19 9.44 14.86 18.71
N ILE A 20 10.35 15.81 18.53
CA ILE A 20 11.76 15.77 18.93
C ILE A 20 11.90 16.72 20.10
N VAL A 21 12.23 16.16 21.27
CA VAL A 21 12.34 16.89 22.53
C VAL A 21 13.75 16.70 23.08
N PHE A 22 14.38 17.83 23.41
CA PHE A 22 15.73 17.90 23.98
C PHE A 22 15.88 19.22 24.73
N SER A 23 16.81 19.28 25.67
CA SER A 23 17.20 20.52 26.35
C SER A 23 17.79 21.52 25.36
N TYR A 24 17.61 22.83 25.59
CA TYR A 24 18.04 23.87 24.65
C TYR A 24 19.50 23.68 24.19
N ASP A 25 19.68 23.39 22.90
CA ASP A 25 20.97 23.18 22.26
C ASP A 25 20.93 23.73 20.83
N LEU A 26 21.83 24.67 20.54
CA LEU A 26 21.93 25.35 19.25
C LEU A 26 22.24 24.40 18.08
N GLN A 27 23.03 23.35 18.31
CA GLN A 27 23.39 22.38 17.27
C GLN A 27 22.19 21.49 16.92
N LEU A 28 21.43 21.06 17.93
CA LEU A 28 20.22 20.25 17.72
C LEU A 28 19.09 21.06 17.10
N ILE A 29 18.94 22.34 17.46
CA ILE A 29 18.00 23.25 16.81
C ILE A 29 18.34 23.42 15.32
N ARG A 30 19.63 23.57 14.98
CA ARG A 30 20.08 23.65 13.58
C ARG A 30 19.78 22.35 12.83
N ALA A 31 19.99 21.20 13.45
CA ALA A 31 19.64 19.90 12.89
C ALA A 31 18.13 19.75 12.65
N CYS A 32 17.29 20.23 13.57
CA CYS A 32 15.84 20.29 13.38
C CYS A 32 15.44 21.17 12.18
N LYS A 33 16.05 22.35 12.05
CA LYS A 33 15.75 23.26 10.94
C LYS A 33 16.18 22.69 9.60
N SER A 34 17.34 22.03 9.51
CA SER A 34 17.85 21.47 8.25
C SER A 34 16.99 20.33 7.68
N ILE A 35 16.30 19.57 8.56
CA ILE A 35 15.37 18.51 8.13
C ILE A 35 13.95 19.03 7.86
N GLY A 36 13.69 20.32 8.05
CA GLY A 36 12.38 20.94 7.87
C GLY A 36 11.42 20.75 9.04
N ALA A 37 11.92 20.56 10.27
CA ALA A 37 11.08 20.49 11.46
C ALA A 37 10.48 21.85 11.81
N GLN A 38 9.25 21.85 12.35
CA GLN A 38 8.59 23.07 12.85
C GLN A 38 8.53 23.06 14.38
N TRP A 39 8.65 24.24 14.99
CA TRP A 39 8.46 24.38 16.43
C TRP A 39 6.97 24.43 16.79
N SER A 40 6.55 23.65 17.78
CA SER A 40 5.23 23.74 18.39
C SER A 40 5.33 24.41 19.75
N GLN A 41 4.61 25.51 19.93
CA GLN A 41 4.52 26.22 21.21
C GLN A 41 3.71 25.43 22.24
N SER A 42 2.65 24.73 21.82
CA SER A 42 1.75 23.98 22.72
C SER A 42 2.37 22.70 23.28
N HIS A 43 3.38 22.15 22.61
CA HIS A 43 4.07 20.93 23.03
C HIS A 43 5.57 21.13 23.29
N CYS A 44 6.04 22.39 23.28
CA CYS A 44 7.42 22.79 23.53
C CYS A 44 8.46 21.89 22.84
N GLY A 45 8.23 21.61 21.55
CA GLY A 45 9.04 20.62 20.83
C GLY A 45 9.01 20.81 19.32
N TRP A 46 10.03 20.28 18.66
CA TRP A 46 10.14 20.27 17.20
C TRP A 46 9.37 19.09 16.64
N TYR A 47 8.62 19.28 15.56
CA TYR A 47 7.80 18.20 15.00
C TYR A 47 7.93 18.04 13.48
N LEU A 48 7.73 16.80 13.03
CA LEU A 48 7.57 16.42 11.61
C LEU A 48 6.41 15.42 11.45
N PRO A 49 5.80 15.34 10.25
CA PRO A 49 4.76 14.34 9.96
C PRO A 49 5.24 12.91 10.19
N LEU A 50 4.39 12.06 10.79
CA LEU A 50 4.67 10.64 11.00
C LEU A 50 4.70 9.88 9.67
N ASN A 51 5.88 9.82 9.05
CA ASN A 51 6.13 9.02 7.86
C ASN A 51 7.59 8.49 7.82
N ARG A 52 7.85 7.49 6.97
CA ARG A 52 9.17 6.83 6.90
C ARG A 52 10.28 7.79 6.45
N VAL A 53 9.95 8.74 5.59
CA VAL A 53 10.93 9.72 5.05
C VAL A 53 11.38 10.67 6.16
N ALA A 54 10.44 11.22 6.92
CA ALA A 54 10.69 12.07 8.07
C ALA A 54 11.49 11.33 9.14
N TYR A 55 11.11 10.09 9.48
CA TYR A 55 11.87 9.28 10.43
C TYR A 55 13.32 9.04 10.00
N LYS A 56 13.55 8.74 8.71
CA LYS A 56 14.91 8.57 8.16
C LYS A 56 15.73 9.87 8.23
N LYS A 57 15.11 11.02 7.92
CA LYS A 57 15.74 12.34 8.06
C LYS A 57 16.16 12.61 9.51
N ILE A 58 15.27 12.36 10.47
CA ILE A 58 15.54 12.51 11.90
C ILE A 58 16.70 11.58 12.32
N LYS A 59 16.64 10.29 11.98
CA LYS A 59 17.71 9.34 12.34
C LYS A 59 19.08 9.77 11.80
N ASN A 60 19.14 10.24 10.56
CA ASN A 60 20.39 10.67 9.94
C ASN A 60 20.92 11.98 10.54
N ALA A 61 20.05 12.96 10.77
CA ALA A 61 20.46 14.27 11.29
C ALA A 61 20.96 14.19 12.75
N PHE A 62 20.45 13.25 13.54
CA PHE A 62 20.79 13.10 14.94
C PHE A 62 21.81 11.99 15.24
N ALA A 63 22.21 11.19 14.25
CA ALA A 63 23.27 10.18 14.37
C ALA A 63 24.61 10.74 14.90
N PRO A 64 25.08 11.94 14.50
CA PRO A 64 26.34 12.51 15.00
C PRO A 64 26.29 12.94 16.48
N PHE A 65 25.11 13.11 17.07
CA PHE A 65 24.94 13.74 18.39
C PHE A 65 24.77 12.73 19.54
N GLY A 66 25.07 11.46 19.32
CA GLY A 66 24.99 10.41 20.35
C GLY A 66 23.77 9.51 20.25
N GLY A 67 22.98 9.64 19.17
CA GLY A 67 21.85 8.76 18.89
C GLY A 67 20.57 9.16 19.62
N ILE A 68 19.46 8.67 19.09
CA ILE A 68 18.11 8.98 19.57
C ILE A 68 17.57 7.74 20.26
N GLU A 69 16.79 7.92 21.33
CA GLU A 69 16.01 6.85 21.97
C GLU A 69 14.92 6.34 21.01
N THR A 70 15.33 5.44 20.12
CA THR A 70 14.50 4.93 19.02
C THR A 70 13.68 3.72 19.43
N GLU A 71 14.12 2.95 20.42
CA GLU A 71 13.44 1.72 20.83
C GLU A 71 12.06 2.01 21.44
N LYS A 72 12.00 2.93 22.40
CA LYS A 72 10.74 3.37 23.03
C LYS A 72 9.79 4.01 22.01
N PHE A 73 10.33 4.86 21.13
CA PHE A 73 9.56 5.48 20.05
C PHE A 73 8.98 4.46 19.07
N MET A 74 9.74 3.42 18.69
CA MET A 74 9.27 2.38 17.78
C MET A 74 8.19 1.50 18.43
N GLN A 75 8.29 1.24 19.73
CA GLN A 75 7.25 0.54 20.49
C GLN A 75 5.95 1.34 20.56
N ASP A 76 6.03 2.64 20.82
CA ASP A 76 4.85 3.50 20.88
C ASP A 76 4.28 3.79 19.48
N ALA A 77 5.13 3.87 18.46
CA ALA A 77 4.70 3.98 17.08
C ALA A 77 3.87 2.76 16.67
N ARG A 78 4.33 1.54 17.00
CA ARG A 78 3.60 0.29 16.72
C ARG A 78 2.24 0.19 17.42
N LYS A 79 1.99 0.96 18.49
CA LYS A 79 0.70 1.01 19.18
C LYS A 79 -0.31 1.97 18.54
N LEU A 80 0.13 2.88 17.66
CA LEU A 80 -0.80 3.78 16.95
C LEU A 80 -1.69 2.97 15.99
N PRO A 81 -3.00 3.27 15.91
CA PRO A 81 -3.93 2.60 15.00
C PRO A 81 -3.43 2.58 13.54
N TYR A 82 -2.75 3.64 13.12
CA TYR A 82 -2.18 3.76 11.76
C TYR A 82 -0.91 2.93 11.54
N ALA A 83 -0.11 2.65 12.57
CA ALA A 83 1.11 1.84 12.42
C ALA A 83 0.82 0.33 12.43
N GLN A 84 -0.25 -0.09 13.11
CA GLN A 84 -0.79 -1.44 13.01
C GLN A 84 -1.42 -1.69 11.63
N HIS A 85 -1.89 -0.62 10.97
CA HIS A 85 -2.45 -0.64 9.63
C HIS A 85 -1.61 0.15 8.62
N THR A 86 -0.31 -0.15 8.46
CA THR A 86 0.30 0.26 7.18
C THR A 86 -0.36 -0.54 6.07
N LYS A 87 -0.67 0.08 4.91
CA LYS A 87 -1.21 -0.64 3.75
C LYS A 87 -0.41 -1.93 3.50
N ALA A 88 0.91 -1.93 3.67
CA ALA A 88 1.76 -3.12 3.52
C ALA A 88 1.63 -4.17 4.65
N THR A 89 1.43 -3.77 5.92
CA THR A 89 1.26 -4.70 7.06
C THR A 89 -0.15 -5.27 7.10
N ALA A 90 -1.17 -4.42 6.89
CA ALA A 90 -2.54 -4.83 6.71
C ALA A 90 -2.63 -5.77 5.51
N TYR A 91 -1.99 -5.44 4.38
CA TYR A 91 -1.91 -6.30 3.19
C TYR A 91 -1.13 -7.59 3.41
N LYS A 92 -0.02 -7.60 4.17
CA LYS A 92 0.69 -8.84 4.55
C LYS A 92 -0.16 -9.78 5.40
N LYS A 93 -0.96 -9.23 6.33
CA LYS A 93 -1.97 -10.01 7.09
C LYS A 93 -3.16 -10.41 6.20
N LEU A 94 -3.61 -9.52 5.31
CA LEU A 94 -4.68 -9.74 4.31
C LEU A 94 -4.31 -10.77 3.24
N THR A 95 -3.06 -11.22 3.17
CA THR A 95 -2.60 -12.15 2.14
C THR A 95 -1.75 -13.27 2.71
N ALA A 96 -1.82 -13.48 4.04
CA ALA A 96 -1.33 -14.67 4.69
C ALA A 96 -2.22 -15.86 4.31
N VAL A 97 -2.07 -16.30 3.06
CA VAL A 97 -2.69 -17.51 2.55
C VAL A 97 -1.90 -18.67 3.14
N GLU A 98 -2.34 -19.18 4.29
CA GLU A 98 -1.66 -20.29 4.97
C GLU A 98 -2.06 -21.65 4.37
N ASN A 99 -3.26 -21.74 3.81
CA ASN A 99 -3.82 -22.97 3.25
C ASN A 99 -2.97 -23.53 2.08
N PRO A 100 -2.48 -24.79 2.16
CA PRO A 100 -1.67 -25.41 1.12
C PRO A 100 -2.33 -25.43 -0.27
N LYS A 101 -3.62 -25.78 -0.37
CA LYS A 101 -4.33 -25.84 -1.66
C LYS A 101 -4.38 -24.47 -2.36
N VAL A 102 -4.58 -23.41 -1.58
CA VAL A 102 -4.58 -22.04 -2.13
C VAL A 102 -3.17 -21.63 -2.55
N LYS A 103 -2.12 -21.98 -1.78
CA LYS A 103 -0.73 -21.74 -2.18
C LYS A 103 -0.38 -22.42 -3.50
N ASP A 104 -0.82 -23.66 -3.69
CA ASP A 104 -0.58 -24.41 -4.92
C ASP A 104 -1.23 -23.71 -6.12
N VAL A 105 -2.51 -23.34 -6.01
CA VAL A 105 -3.21 -22.58 -7.06
C VAL A 105 -2.53 -21.25 -7.37
N LEU A 106 -2.08 -20.51 -6.36
CA LEU A 106 -1.33 -19.26 -6.57
C LEU A 106 0.03 -19.49 -7.26
N HIS A 107 0.70 -20.60 -6.96
CA HIS A 107 1.94 -20.98 -7.63
C HIS A 107 1.70 -21.31 -9.11
N PHE A 108 0.68 -22.12 -9.41
CA PHE A 108 0.28 -22.42 -10.79
C PHE A 108 -0.17 -21.16 -11.55
N PHE A 109 -0.86 -20.25 -10.87
CA PHE A 109 -1.27 -18.95 -11.41
C PHE A 109 -0.07 -18.12 -11.87
N VAL A 110 0.94 -17.96 -11.01
CA VAL A 110 2.17 -17.23 -11.36
C VAL A 110 2.90 -17.92 -12.51
N ASN A 111 3.02 -19.25 -12.50
CA ASN A 111 3.69 -19.99 -13.56
C ASN A 111 2.98 -19.84 -14.91
N LYS A 112 1.65 -19.84 -14.93
CA LYS A 112 0.86 -19.61 -16.13
C LYS A 112 1.07 -18.20 -16.70
N MET A 113 1.12 -17.18 -15.86
CA MET A 113 1.42 -15.82 -16.30
C MET A 113 2.87 -15.68 -16.82
N ARG A 114 3.83 -16.35 -16.20
CA ARG A 114 5.22 -16.38 -16.69
C ARG A 114 5.32 -17.06 -18.05
N ALA A 115 4.65 -18.21 -18.23
CA ALA A 115 4.61 -18.91 -19.51
C ALA A 115 3.98 -18.03 -20.62
N ALA A 116 2.97 -17.24 -20.27
CA ALA A 116 2.35 -16.26 -21.15
C ALA A 116 3.13 -14.92 -21.29
N ARG A 117 4.36 -14.84 -20.76
CA ARG A 117 5.29 -13.69 -20.87
C ARG A 117 4.74 -12.35 -20.35
N TYR A 118 3.92 -12.39 -19.31
CA TYR A 118 3.52 -11.16 -18.62
C TYR A 118 4.73 -10.49 -17.91
N ALA A 119 4.75 -9.16 -17.89
CA ALA A 119 5.76 -8.41 -17.13
C ALA A 119 5.66 -8.69 -15.62
N GLN A 120 6.79 -8.66 -14.90
CA GLN A 120 6.83 -8.98 -13.47
C GLN A 120 5.91 -8.06 -12.64
N SER A 121 5.83 -6.78 -12.99
CA SER A 121 4.92 -5.83 -12.35
C SER A 121 3.44 -6.20 -12.51
N THR A 122 3.05 -6.75 -13.67
CA THR A 122 1.70 -7.26 -13.93
C THR A 122 1.44 -8.53 -13.12
N ILE A 123 2.42 -9.44 -13.08
CA ILE A 123 2.35 -10.66 -12.26
C ILE A 123 2.14 -10.30 -10.79
N ASP A 124 2.94 -9.37 -10.25
CA ASP A 124 2.84 -8.94 -8.86
C ASP A 124 1.47 -8.31 -8.58
N THR A 125 0.99 -7.46 -9.49
CA THR A 125 -0.33 -6.82 -9.36
C THR A 125 -1.46 -7.86 -9.34
N TYR A 126 -1.46 -8.79 -10.28
CA TYR A 126 -2.51 -9.79 -10.40
C TYR A 126 -2.48 -10.78 -9.24
N LEU A 127 -1.28 -11.28 -8.88
CA LEU A 127 -1.08 -12.13 -7.71
C LEU A 127 -1.63 -11.45 -6.46
N ASN A 128 -1.36 -10.16 -6.32
CA ASN A 128 -1.79 -9.39 -5.18
C ASN A 128 -3.32 -9.25 -5.09
N MET A 129 -4.00 -9.04 -6.22
CA MET A 129 -5.45 -9.00 -6.29
C MET A 129 -6.09 -10.34 -5.94
N ILE A 130 -5.54 -11.44 -6.48
CA ILE A 130 -6.06 -12.79 -6.24
C ILE A 130 -5.86 -13.22 -4.78
N LYS A 131 -4.72 -12.88 -4.16
CA LYS A 131 -4.51 -13.12 -2.73
C LYS A 131 -5.53 -12.37 -1.86
N GLY A 132 -5.84 -11.11 -2.21
CA GLY A 132 -6.87 -10.33 -1.52
C GLY A 132 -8.26 -10.96 -1.64
N PHE A 133 -8.59 -11.50 -2.82
CA PHE A 133 -9.84 -12.23 -3.04
C PHE A 133 -9.92 -13.49 -2.18
N PHE A 134 -8.90 -14.36 -2.20
CA PHE A 134 -8.88 -15.57 -1.37
C PHE A 134 -8.98 -15.29 0.13
N TYR A 135 -8.36 -14.20 0.59
CA TYR A 135 -8.48 -13.79 1.97
C TYR A 135 -9.90 -13.33 2.33
N TYR A 136 -10.52 -12.55 1.46
CA TYR A 136 -11.88 -12.06 1.69
C TYR A 136 -12.89 -13.19 1.76
N ILE A 137 -12.86 -14.13 0.81
CA ILE A 137 -13.82 -15.23 0.78
C ILE A 137 -13.53 -16.26 1.88
N ASN A 138 -12.26 -16.44 2.25
CA ASN A 138 -11.79 -17.44 3.19
C ASN A 138 -12.32 -18.86 2.86
N LYS A 139 -12.21 -19.25 1.59
CA LYS A 139 -12.67 -20.54 1.03
C LYS A 139 -11.56 -21.25 0.27
N LEU A 140 -11.75 -22.56 0.06
CA LEU A 140 -10.85 -23.34 -0.80
C LEU A 140 -11.08 -23.01 -2.27
N PRO A 141 -10.09 -23.27 -3.15
CA PRO A 141 -10.24 -23.03 -4.58
C PRO A 141 -11.41 -23.80 -5.22
N GLU A 142 -11.72 -24.98 -4.68
CA GLU A 142 -12.84 -25.85 -5.11
C GLU A 142 -14.23 -25.26 -4.78
N ASP A 143 -14.31 -24.36 -3.79
CA ASP A 143 -15.58 -23.82 -3.28
C ASP A 143 -15.91 -22.44 -3.87
N ILE A 144 -15.11 -21.95 -4.81
CA ILE A 144 -15.34 -20.64 -5.42
C ILE A 144 -16.63 -20.72 -6.25
N THR A 145 -17.63 -19.86 -5.96
CA THR A 145 -18.87 -19.69 -6.76
C THR A 145 -19.02 -18.26 -7.32
N VAL A 146 -19.80 -18.07 -8.40
CA VAL A 146 -20.02 -16.75 -9.03
C VAL A 146 -20.50 -15.72 -8.01
N ALA A 147 -21.38 -16.15 -7.11
CA ALA A 147 -21.89 -15.34 -6.01
C ALA A 147 -20.77 -14.78 -5.11
N LEU A 148 -19.70 -15.54 -4.86
CA LEU A 148 -18.54 -15.06 -4.06
C LEU A 148 -17.74 -13.97 -4.79
N VAL A 149 -17.66 -14.04 -6.12
CA VAL A 149 -16.99 -13.01 -6.93
C VAL A 149 -17.82 -11.74 -7.02
N GLU A 150 -19.13 -11.88 -7.18
CA GLU A 150 -20.06 -10.75 -7.13
C GLU A 150 -20.04 -10.06 -5.77
N ASP A 151 -20.10 -10.84 -4.69
CA ASP A 151 -20.00 -10.36 -3.32
C ASP A 151 -18.69 -9.59 -3.09
N TYR A 152 -17.54 -10.16 -3.47
CA TYR A 152 -16.26 -9.44 -3.37
C TYR A 152 -16.23 -8.15 -4.19
N THR A 153 -16.82 -8.16 -5.39
CA THR A 153 -16.86 -6.96 -6.25
C THR A 153 -17.67 -5.85 -5.60
N VAL A 154 -18.86 -6.16 -5.07
CA VAL A 154 -19.74 -5.15 -4.46
C VAL A 154 -19.23 -4.76 -3.06
N ASN A 155 -19.03 -5.73 -2.18
CA ASN A 155 -18.82 -5.51 -0.76
C ASN A 155 -17.36 -5.25 -0.38
N TYR A 156 -16.41 -5.50 -1.29
CA TYR A 156 -15.00 -5.13 -1.09
C TYR A 156 -14.55 -4.08 -2.11
N ILE A 157 -14.61 -4.37 -3.41
CA ILE A 157 -14.02 -3.46 -4.43
C ILE A 157 -14.76 -2.12 -4.48
N VAL A 158 -16.09 -2.13 -4.63
CA VAL A 158 -16.91 -0.90 -4.71
C VAL A 158 -16.96 -0.19 -3.37
N LYS A 159 -17.22 -0.94 -2.28
CA LYS A 159 -17.28 -0.40 -0.92
C LYS A 159 -16.00 0.32 -0.48
N HIS A 160 -14.83 -0.15 -0.92
CA HIS A 160 -13.54 0.48 -0.63
C HIS A 160 -13.08 1.48 -1.72
N HIS A 161 -13.97 1.87 -2.63
CA HIS A 161 -13.71 2.87 -3.68
C HIS A 161 -12.49 2.55 -4.55
N TYR A 162 -12.24 1.28 -4.83
CA TYR A 162 -11.22 0.90 -5.82
C TYR A 162 -11.62 1.40 -7.21
N SER A 163 -10.62 1.80 -8.01
CA SER A 163 -10.87 2.40 -9.31
C SER A 163 -11.45 1.40 -10.32
N ARG A 164 -12.14 1.91 -11.35
CA ARG A 164 -12.59 1.09 -12.49
C ARG A 164 -11.45 0.33 -13.16
N SER A 165 -10.24 0.91 -13.18
CA SER A 165 -9.04 0.25 -13.69
C SER A 165 -8.66 -0.97 -12.85
N TYR A 166 -8.68 -0.83 -11.51
CA TYR A 166 -8.45 -1.93 -10.58
C TYR A 166 -9.47 -3.07 -10.78
N GLN A 167 -10.75 -2.74 -10.89
CA GLN A 167 -11.79 -3.75 -11.15
C GLN A 167 -11.54 -4.51 -12.46
N ARG A 168 -11.20 -3.80 -13.55
CA ARG A 168 -10.87 -4.44 -14.84
C ARG A 168 -9.64 -5.34 -14.77
N GLN A 169 -8.62 -4.93 -14.00
CA GLN A 169 -7.43 -5.76 -13.75
C GLN A 169 -7.78 -7.00 -12.93
N PHE A 170 -8.61 -6.87 -11.89
CA PHE A 170 -9.09 -7.99 -11.09
C PHE A 170 -9.87 -9.01 -11.93
N ILE A 171 -10.80 -8.56 -12.79
CA ILE A 171 -11.52 -9.46 -13.70
C ILE A 171 -10.57 -10.19 -14.66
N SER A 172 -9.56 -9.49 -15.18
CA SER A 172 -8.54 -10.11 -16.04
C SER A 172 -7.74 -11.17 -15.29
N ALA A 173 -7.33 -10.90 -14.06
CA ALA A 173 -6.64 -11.85 -13.20
C ALA A 173 -7.53 -13.06 -12.87
N LEU A 174 -8.81 -12.84 -12.57
CA LEU A 174 -9.77 -13.88 -12.26
C LEU A 174 -9.99 -14.83 -13.44
N LYS A 175 -10.03 -14.32 -14.69
CA LYS A 175 -10.13 -15.16 -15.90
C LYS A 175 -8.94 -16.11 -16.05
N ILE A 176 -7.75 -15.69 -15.65
CA ILE A 176 -6.56 -16.56 -15.67
C ILE A 176 -6.66 -17.60 -14.54
N LEU A 177 -7.08 -17.17 -13.34
CA LEU A 177 -7.28 -18.06 -12.19
C LEU A 177 -8.31 -19.15 -12.48
N GLN A 178 -9.43 -18.80 -13.12
CA GLN A 178 -10.50 -19.72 -13.49
C GLN A 178 -9.99 -20.96 -14.22
N GLN A 179 -9.02 -20.79 -15.12
CA GLN A 179 -8.47 -21.89 -15.91
C GLN A 179 -7.62 -22.87 -15.08
N LEU A 180 -7.46 -22.62 -13.78
CA LEU A 180 -6.72 -23.44 -12.82
C LEU A 180 -7.62 -24.02 -11.73
N LEU A 181 -8.92 -23.68 -11.74
CA LEU A 181 -9.89 -24.20 -10.77
C LEU A 181 -10.57 -25.46 -11.32
N PRO A 182 -10.80 -26.48 -10.48
CA PRO A 182 -11.63 -27.62 -10.86
C PRO A 182 -13.09 -27.13 -11.01
N GLN A 183 -13.72 -27.46 -12.15
CA GLN A 183 -15.07 -27.05 -12.59
C GLN A 183 -15.20 -25.61 -13.14
N GLN A 184 -15.91 -25.50 -14.29
CA GLN A 184 -16.08 -24.27 -15.07
C GLN A 184 -16.91 -23.22 -14.30
N PHE A 185 -16.20 -22.39 -13.54
CA PHE A 185 -16.74 -21.35 -12.67
C PHE A 185 -17.56 -20.23 -13.36
N LEU A 186 -17.33 -19.95 -14.64
CA LEU A 186 -18.05 -18.94 -15.41
C LEU A 186 -18.62 -19.60 -16.66
N PRO A 187 -19.91 -19.42 -16.98
CA PRO A 187 -20.38 -19.68 -18.33
C PRO A 187 -19.52 -18.84 -19.28
N GLN A 188 -18.91 -19.47 -20.28
CA GLN A 188 -18.02 -18.83 -21.24
C GLN A 188 -18.70 -17.69 -22.04
N GLU A 189 -20.01 -17.49 -21.88
CA GLU A 189 -20.84 -16.72 -22.82
C GLU A 189 -21.35 -15.34 -22.36
N LYS A 190 -21.18 -14.85 -21.11
CA LYS A 190 -21.66 -13.50 -20.76
C LYS A 190 -20.73 -12.71 -19.84
N LEU A 191 -19.54 -12.41 -20.35
CA LEU A 191 -18.80 -11.21 -19.94
C LEU A 191 -18.56 -10.37 -21.19
N ASP A 192 -19.63 -9.94 -21.85
CA ASP A 192 -19.56 -8.79 -22.73
C ASP A 192 -19.10 -7.62 -21.87
N ALA A 193 -17.83 -7.27 -22.06
CA ALA A 193 -17.26 -6.08 -21.47
C ALA A 193 -18.19 -4.90 -21.80
N PRO A 194 -18.40 -3.94 -20.88
CA PRO A 194 -18.98 -2.66 -21.27
C PRO A 194 -18.19 -2.18 -22.48
N LYS A 195 -18.88 -1.97 -23.62
CA LYS A 195 -18.27 -1.60 -24.90
C LYS A 195 -17.19 -0.57 -24.61
N ARG A 196 -15.94 -0.85 -25.01
CA ARG A 196 -14.90 0.18 -25.02
C ARG A 196 -15.51 1.31 -25.84
N LEU A 197 -15.83 2.43 -25.20
CA LEU A 197 -15.83 3.70 -25.92
C LEU A 197 -14.42 3.78 -26.47
N LEU A 198 -14.31 3.68 -27.79
CA LEU A 198 -13.07 3.94 -28.51
C LEU A 198 -12.61 5.29 -27.99
N ALA A 199 -11.49 5.33 -27.27
CA ALA A 199 -10.83 6.60 -27.03
C ALA A 199 -10.50 7.11 -28.43
N LEU A 200 -11.11 8.22 -28.82
CA LEU A 200 -10.72 8.93 -30.03
C LEU A 200 -9.20 9.07 -29.99
N PRO A 201 -8.48 8.84 -31.10
CA PRO A 201 -7.04 9.02 -31.14
C PRO A 201 -6.71 10.38 -30.54
N THR A 202 -5.84 10.40 -29.54
CA THR A 202 -5.37 11.63 -28.90
C THR A 202 -4.67 12.46 -29.96
N VAL A 203 -5.37 13.47 -30.48
CA VAL A 203 -4.78 14.48 -31.34
C VAL A 203 -4.02 15.43 -30.43
N LEU A 204 -2.75 15.68 -30.74
CA LEU A 204 -1.93 16.68 -30.03
C LEU A 204 -2.67 18.02 -30.05
N SER A 205 -2.71 18.67 -28.90
CA SER A 205 -3.24 20.03 -28.78
C SER A 205 -2.36 21.01 -29.57
N ALA A 206 -2.94 22.11 -30.07
CA ALA A 206 -2.19 23.12 -30.84
C ALA A 206 -0.97 23.67 -30.08
N SER A 207 -1.01 23.66 -28.74
CA SER A 207 0.11 24.00 -27.87
C SER A 207 1.27 22.99 -27.93
N GLU A 208 0.99 21.69 -28.02
CA GLU A 208 2.03 20.64 -28.06
C GLU A 208 2.78 20.59 -29.40
N ILE A 209 2.18 21.14 -30.47
CA ILE A 209 2.84 21.25 -31.80
C ILE A 209 3.89 22.37 -31.79
N LEU A 210 3.66 23.45 -31.03
CA LEU A 210 4.55 24.61 -30.97
C LEU A 210 5.85 24.32 -30.22
N ASP A 211 5.84 23.36 -29.29
CA ASP A 211 7.04 22.93 -28.55
C ASP A 211 7.95 21.96 -29.34
N ILE A 212 7.49 21.47 -30.50
CA ILE A 212 8.22 20.53 -31.37
C ILE A 212 8.87 21.23 -32.58
N LEU A 213 8.47 22.48 -32.87
CA LEU A 213 9.03 23.32 -33.94
C LEU A 213 10.12 24.25 -33.40
#